data_AF-A0A3S4QAL3-F1
#
_entry.id   AF-A0A3S4QAL3-F1
#
_cell.length_a   1.000
_cell.length_b   1.000
_cell.length_c   1.000
_cell.angle_alpha   90.00
_cell.angle_beta   90.00
_cell.angle_gamma   90.00
#
_symmetry.space_group_name_H-M   'P 1'
#
loop_
_entity.id
_entity.type
_entity.pdbx_description
1 polymer ?
#
loop_
_entity_poly.entity_id
_entity_poly.type
_entity_poly.pdbx_seq_one_letter_code
_entity_poly.pdbx_strand_id
1 'polypeptide(L)'
;MNIHDLSISDCPITKAIINKNEIVYYFSEAYSKSLRQYISNITIKIKDWSKFSGKHFISKSPFEKPLIKVILENEIEPFELIQEFSIKNNDISFKGCSSKSKAWLEYTFQNPNIEVISNP
;
A
#
# COMPACT_ATOMS: atom_id res chain seq x y z
N MET A 1 10.42 -0.15 -13.97
CA MET A 1 10.82 -1.16 -12.96
C MET A 1 9.61 -2.03 -12.64
N ASN A 2 9.79 -3.31 -12.31
CA ASN A 2 8.67 -4.16 -11.93
C ASN A 2 8.45 -4.08 -10.41
N ILE A 3 7.20 -3.97 -9.97
CA ILE A 3 6.88 -3.96 -8.54
C ILE A 3 7.27 -5.26 -7.82
N HIS A 4 7.32 -6.39 -8.54
CA HIS A 4 7.78 -7.67 -7.99
C HIS A 4 9.25 -7.62 -7.54
N ASP A 5 10.05 -6.76 -8.16
CA ASP A 5 11.47 -6.57 -7.85
C ASP A 5 11.68 -5.69 -6.61
N LEU A 6 10.62 -5.12 -6.04
CA LEU A 6 10.71 -4.27 -4.86
C LEU A 6 10.35 -5.00 -3.57
N SER A 7 11.05 -4.63 -2.51
CA SER A 7 10.63 -4.82 -1.13
C SER A 7 10.27 -3.46 -0.56
N ILE A 8 8.98 -3.25 -0.32
CA ILE A 8 8.41 -2.00 0.23
C ILE A 8 7.81 -2.19 1.62
N SER A 9 7.94 -3.39 2.19
CA SER A 9 7.68 -3.60 3.62
C SER A 9 8.62 -2.71 4.43
N ASP A 10 8.07 -2.11 5.47
CA ASP A 10 8.75 -1.21 6.41
C ASP A 10 9.30 0.07 5.77
N CYS A 11 8.91 0.38 4.53
CA CYS A 11 9.27 1.63 3.86
C CYS A 11 8.20 2.71 4.17
N PRO A 12 8.56 3.82 4.83
CA PRO A 12 7.62 4.90 5.12
C PRO A 12 7.11 5.56 3.85
N ILE A 13 5.83 5.90 3.83
CA ILE A 13 5.23 6.69 2.75
C ILE A 13 5.43 8.16 3.08
N THR A 14 6.14 8.87 2.20
CA THR A 14 6.40 10.30 2.35
C THR A 14 5.22 11.14 1.88
N LYS A 15 4.46 10.63 0.92
CA LYS A 15 3.26 11.27 0.38
C LYS A 15 2.34 10.22 -0.25
N ALA A 16 1.04 10.47 -0.18
CA ALA A 16 0.03 9.72 -0.92
C ALA A 16 -0.91 10.67 -1.66
N ILE A 17 -1.34 10.28 -2.85
CA ILE A 17 -2.43 10.93 -3.60
C ILE A 17 -3.47 9.87 -3.86
N ILE A 18 -4.71 10.10 -3.41
CA ILE A 18 -5.82 9.16 -3.55
C ILE A 18 -6.91 9.85 -4.36
N ASN A 19 -7.17 9.28 -5.53
CA ASN A 19 -8.23 9.65 -6.45
C ASN A 19 -9.16 8.45 -6.63
N LYS A 20 -10.33 8.68 -7.26
CA LYS A 20 -11.38 7.65 -7.38
C LYS A 20 -10.89 6.32 -7.95
N ASN A 21 -10.03 6.34 -8.98
CA ASN A 21 -9.52 5.15 -9.67
C ASN A 21 -7.99 5.10 -9.72
N GLU A 22 -7.32 5.91 -8.90
CA GLU A 22 -5.87 5.97 -8.88
C GLU A 22 -5.37 6.24 -7.47
N ILE A 23 -4.36 5.49 -7.04
CA ILE A 23 -3.61 5.76 -5.82
C ILE A 23 -2.14 5.85 -6.19
N VAL A 24 -1.50 6.91 -5.69
CA VAL A 24 -0.07 7.14 -5.88
C VAL A 24 0.60 7.20 -4.51
N TYR A 25 1.50 6.26 -4.25
CA TYR A 25 2.36 6.26 -3.06
C TYR A 25 3.77 6.69 -3.43
N TYR A 26 4.31 7.62 -2.65
CA TYR A 26 5.68 8.08 -2.74
C TYR A 26 6.47 7.56 -1.54
N PHE A 27 7.64 6.99 -1.81
CA PHE A 27 8.56 6.45 -0.83
C PHE A 27 9.90 7.18 -0.97
N SER A 28 10.57 7.45 0.15
CA SER A 28 11.93 7.99 0.15
C SER A 28 12.90 6.99 -0.47
N GLU A 29 12.71 5.71 -0.20
CA GLU A 29 13.50 4.61 -0.72
C GLU A 29 12.72 3.29 -0.71
N ALA A 30 13.19 2.33 -1.49
CA ALA A 30 12.80 0.93 -1.39
C ALA A 30 13.98 0.03 -1.76
N TYR A 31 14.01 -1.20 -1.25
CA TYR A 31 15.04 -2.15 -1.63
C TYR A 31 14.69 -2.82 -2.97
N SER A 32 15.61 -2.74 -3.93
CA SER A 32 15.51 -3.45 -5.20
C SER A 32 16.18 -4.81 -5.10
N LYS A 33 15.41 -5.89 -5.28
CA LYS A 33 15.89 -7.27 -5.29
C LYS A 33 16.80 -7.56 -6.48
N SER A 34 16.50 -6.95 -7.64
CA SER A 34 17.26 -7.15 -8.87
C SER A 34 18.62 -6.46 -8.81
N LEU A 35 18.68 -5.24 -8.27
CA LEU A 35 19.92 -4.49 -8.12
C LEU A 35 20.68 -4.78 -6.81
N ARG A 36 20.01 -5.44 -5.85
CA ARG A 36 20.52 -5.73 -4.50
C ARG A 36 20.99 -4.48 -3.74
N GLN A 37 20.27 -3.39 -3.89
CA GLN A 37 20.57 -2.11 -3.23
C GLN A 37 19.28 -1.32 -2.96
N TYR A 38 19.37 -0.34 -2.06
CA TYR A 38 18.33 0.66 -1.89
C TYR A 38 18.34 1.64 -3.07
N ILE A 39 17.15 1.99 -3.52
CA ILE A 39 16.92 2.99 -4.56
C ILE A 39 16.00 4.07 -4.01
N SER A 40 16.36 5.33 -4.24
CA SER A 40 15.64 6.48 -3.69
C SER A 40 14.48 6.93 -4.58
N ASN A 41 13.58 7.73 -3.99
CA ASN A 41 12.48 8.43 -4.66
C ASN A 41 11.60 7.52 -5.52
N ILE A 42 11.03 6.51 -4.89
CA ILE A 42 10.18 5.53 -5.56
C ILE A 42 8.73 6.00 -5.52
N THR A 43 8.09 5.97 -6.70
CA THR A 43 6.67 6.22 -6.85
C THR A 43 6.00 4.96 -7.35
N ILE A 44 4.98 4.51 -6.63
CA ILE A 44 4.11 3.41 -7.03
C ILE A 44 2.73 3.99 -7.33
N LYS A 45 2.28 3.82 -8.58
CA LYS A 45 0.91 4.14 -8.98
C LYS A 45 0.13 2.85 -9.16
N ILE A 46 -1.07 2.82 -8.60
CA ILE A 46 -2.04 1.73 -8.71
C ILE A 46 -3.28 2.36 -9.33
N LYS A 47 -3.75 1.84 -10.44
CA LYS A 47 -4.93 2.38 -11.15
C LYS A 47 -5.71 1.29 -11.86
N ASP A 48 -6.89 1.64 -12.36
CA ASP A 48 -7.71 0.79 -13.23
C ASP A 48 -8.00 -0.60 -12.65
N TRP A 49 -8.10 -0.73 -11.33
CA TRP A 49 -8.46 -1.99 -10.69
C TRP A 49 -9.91 -2.36 -11.00
N SER A 50 -10.20 -3.65 -11.11
CA SER A 50 -11.57 -4.13 -11.35
C SER A 50 -12.44 -4.13 -10.09
N LYS A 51 -11.81 -4.33 -8.93
CA LYS A 51 -12.49 -4.36 -7.63
C LYS A 51 -11.54 -3.95 -6.52
N PHE A 52 -12.08 -3.21 -5.55
CA PHE A 52 -11.42 -2.89 -4.30
C PHE A 52 -12.04 -3.67 -3.12
N SER A 53 -11.20 -4.11 -2.19
CA SER A 53 -11.60 -4.65 -0.89
C SER A 53 -10.74 -4.02 0.19
N GLY A 54 -11.35 -3.27 1.11
CA GLY A 54 -10.65 -2.65 2.23
C GLY A 54 -11.20 -3.08 3.58
N LYS A 55 -10.30 -3.20 4.56
CA LYS A 55 -10.65 -3.45 5.96
C LYS A 55 -9.89 -2.51 6.88
N HIS A 56 -10.58 -2.11 7.94
CA HIS A 56 -10.08 -1.34 9.07
C HIS A 56 -10.09 -2.26 10.29
N PHE A 57 -8.97 -2.43 10.97
CA PHE A 57 -8.86 -3.20 12.20
C PHE A 57 -8.62 -2.25 13.38
N ILE A 58 -9.59 -2.17 14.28
CA ILE A 58 -9.56 -1.26 15.43
C ILE A 58 -9.48 -2.10 16.70
N SER A 59 -8.45 -1.87 17.51
CA SER A 59 -8.35 -2.45 18.85
C SER A 59 -8.30 -1.35 19.91
N LYS A 60 -8.98 -1.56 21.03
CA LYS A 60 -8.96 -0.62 22.17
C LYS A 60 -7.76 -0.87 23.09
N SER A 61 -7.23 -2.08 23.08
CA SER A 61 -6.07 -2.47 23.88
C SER A 61 -5.22 -3.51 23.14
N PRO A 62 -3.95 -3.72 23.55
CA PRO A 62 -3.13 -4.81 23.03
C PRO A 62 -3.77 -6.19 23.27
N PHE A 63 -3.58 -7.11 22.32
CA PHE A 63 -4.03 -8.52 22.40
C PHE A 63 -5.55 -8.75 22.42
N GLU A 64 -6.37 -7.71 22.37
CA GLU A 64 -7.80 -7.85 22.09
C GLU A 64 -8.06 -8.20 20.62
N LYS A 65 -9.17 -8.92 20.39
CA LYS A 65 -9.63 -9.18 19.03
C LYS A 65 -10.09 -7.85 18.41
N PRO A 66 -9.53 -7.44 17.26
CA PRO A 66 -9.90 -6.18 16.66
C PRO A 66 -11.33 -6.22 16.13
N LEU A 67 -12.02 -5.09 16.24
CA LEU A 67 -13.22 -4.83 15.45
C LEU A 67 -12.80 -4.62 13.99
N ILE A 68 -13.45 -5.34 13.08
CA ILE A 68 -13.20 -5.24 11.64
C ILE A 68 -14.33 -4.45 11.00
N LYS A 69 -14.00 -3.31 10.38
CA LYS A 69 -14.92 -2.53 9.57
C LYS A 69 -14.51 -2.60 8.11
N VAL A 70 -15.47 -2.80 7.20
CA VAL A 70 -15.24 -2.71 5.75
C VAL A 70 -15.01 -1.26 5.36
N ILE A 71 -14.03 -1.03 4.49
CA ILE A 71 -13.71 0.27 3.90
C ILE A 71 -14.22 0.26 2.47
N LEU A 72 -15.03 1.26 2.12
CA LEU A 72 -15.46 1.50 0.75
C LEU A 72 -14.37 2.23 -0.03
N GLU A 73 -14.40 2.12 -1.36
CA GLU A 73 -13.38 2.71 -2.24
C GLU A 73 -13.29 4.25 -2.11
N ASN A 74 -14.42 4.92 -1.87
CA ASN A 74 -14.46 6.36 -1.60
C ASN A 74 -14.00 6.75 -0.18
N GLU A 75 -13.69 5.77 0.67
CA GLU A 75 -13.23 5.94 2.04
C GLU A 75 -11.77 5.52 2.23
N ILE A 76 -11.04 5.24 1.14
CA ILE A 76 -9.63 4.84 1.21
C ILE A 76 -8.81 5.90 1.95
N GLU A 77 -8.02 5.43 2.91
CA GLU A 77 -7.14 6.26 3.71
C GLU A 77 -5.68 6.04 3.29
N PRO A 78 -4.83 7.08 3.36
CA PRO A 78 -3.42 6.93 3.05
C PRO A 78 -2.71 6.15 4.15
N PHE A 79 -1.91 5.15 3.76
CA PHE A 79 -0.95 4.53 4.66
C PHE A 79 0.15 5.52 5.08
N GLU A 80 0.56 5.42 6.34
CA GLU A 80 1.80 6.02 6.86
C GLU A 80 2.99 5.08 6.59
N LEU A 81 2.76 3.79 6.80
CA LEU A 81 3.74 2.74 6.69
C LEU A 81 3.07 1.48 6.17
N ILE A 82 3.61 0.90 5.10
CA ILE A 82 3.25 -0.44 4.64
C ILE A 82 4.18 -1.43 5.34
N GLN A 83 3.62 -2.40 6.04
CA GLN A 83 4.38 -3.46 6.72
C GLN A 83 4.31 -4.77 5.95
N GLU A 84 3.15 -5.09 5.39
CA GLU A 84 2.99 -6.28 4.55
C GLU A 84 2.63 -5.89 3.13
N PHE A 85 3.31 -6.54 2.19
CA PHE A 85 3.09 -6.39 0.77
C PHE A 85 3.05 -7.76 0.10
N SER A 86 2.05 -7.99 -0.75
CA SER A 86 1.99 -9.22 -1.55
C SER A 86 1.31 -9.00 -2.89
N ILE A 87 1.74 -9.79 -3.88
CA ILE A 87 1.08 -9.90 -5.17
C ILE A 87 0.77 -11.37 -5.40
N LYS A 88 -0.49 -11.69 -5.69
CA LYS A 88 -0.95 -13.05 -5.98
C LYS A 88 -2.04 -13.00 -7.05
N ASN A 89 -1.89 -13.77 -8.12
CA ASN A 89 -2.87 -13.83 -9.23
C ASN A 89 -3.24 -12.43 -9.78
N ASN A 90 -2.26 -11.55 -9.98
CA ASN A 90 -2.43 -10.14 -10.34
C ASN A 90 -3.18 -9.27 -9.31
N ASP A 91 -3.63 -9.80 -8.17
CA ASP A 91 -4.15 -8.99 -7.09
C ASP A 91 -2.97 -8.48 -6.25
N ILE A 92 -3.04 -7.20 -5.89
CA ILE A 92 -2.05 -6.58 -5.00
C ILE A 92 -2.70 -6.34 -3.65
N SER A 93 -1.98 -6.67 -2.58
CA SER A 93 -2.44 -6.45 -1.22
C SER A 93 -1.40 -5.73 -0.38
N PHE A 94 -1.87 -4.72 0.33
CA PHE A 94 -1.09 -3.91 1.25
C PHE A 94 -1.70 -4.02 2.64
N LYS A 95 -0.85 -4.17 3.66
CA LYS A 95 -1.26 -3.97 5.04
C LYS A 95 -0.28 -3.09 5.78
N GLY A 96 -0.81 -2.30 6.71
CA GLY A 96 -0.01 -1.31 7.40
C GLY A 96 -0.86 -0.31 8.18
N CYS A 97 -0.20 0.72 8.69
CA CYS A 97 -0.84 1.72 9.53
C CYS A 97 -1.41 2.88 8.69
N SER A 98 -2.64 3.31 8.98
CA SER A 98 -3.22 4.53 8.43
C SER A 98 -2.52 5.76 8.99
N SER A 99 -2.17 6.71 8.12
CA SER A 99 -1.70 8.03 8.54
C SER A 99 -2.82 8.91 9.11
N LYS A 100 -4.09 8.57 8.83
CA LYS A 100 -5.28 9.33 9.23
C LYS A 100 -5.91 8.80 10.52
N SER A 101 -6.36 7.55 10.51
CA SER A 101 -7.05 6.92 11.64
C SER A 101 -6.12 6.25 12.65
N LYS A 102 -4.83 6.08 12.31
CA LYS A 102 -3.82 5.33 13.08
C LYS A 102 -4.16 3.85 13.31
N ALA A 103 -5.14 3.35 12.58
CA ALA A 103 -5.50 1.95 12.64
C ALA A 103 -4.73 1.10 11.64
N TRP A 104 -4.81 -0.21 11.84
CA TRP A 104 -4.30 -1.16 10.87
C TRP A 104 -5.28 -1.32 9.71
N LEU A 105 -4.77 -1.20 8.50
CA LEU A 105 -5.54 -1.31 7.25
C LEU A 105 -5.09 -2.55 6.48
N GLU A 106 -6.02 -3.17 5.76
CA GLU A 106 -5.75 -4.18 4.73
C GLU A 106 -6.50 -3.79 3.47
N TYR A 107 -5.76 -3.52 2.40
CA TYR A 107 -6.30 -3.17 1.10
C TYR A 107 -5.90 -4.21 0.06
N THR A 108 -6.86 -4.66 -0.73
CA THR A 108 -6.64 -5.51 -1.89
C THR A 108 -7.25 -4.85 -3.12
N PHE A 109 -6.45 -4.70 -4.17
CA PHE A 109 -6.90 -4.24 -5.48
C PHE A 109 -6.80 -5.40 -6.46
N GLN A 110 -7.91 -5.72 -7.13
CA GLN A 110 -7.96 -6.83 -8.06
C GLN A 110 -7.58 -6.39 -9.47
N ASN A 111 -6.65 -7.14 -10.08
CA ASN A 111 -6.11 -6.87 -11.41
C ASN A 111 -5.81 -5.37 -11.71
N PRO A 112 -5.08 -4.65 -10.84
CA PRO A 112 -4.76 -3.26 -11.09
C PRO A 112 -3.66 -3.14 -12.16
N ASN A 113 -3.66 -2.00 -12.86
CA ASN A 113 -2.49 -1.52 -13.58
C ASN A 113 -1.54 -0.86 -12.58
N ILE A 114 -0.27 -1.31 -12.57
CA ILE A 114 0.75 -0.81 -11.64
C ILE A 114 1.90 -0.19 -12.43
N GLU A 115 2.23 1.05 -12.10
CA GLU A 115 3.40 1.74 -12.64
C GLU A 115 4.38 2.03 -11.50
N VAL A 116 5.66 1.71 -11.73
CA VAL A 116 6.72 2.00 -10.77
C VAL A 116 7.78 2.87 -11.41
N ILE A 117 7.97 4.05 -10.83
CA ILE A 117 8.90 5.09 -11.28
C ILE A 117 9.95 5.28 -10.19
N SER A 118 11.22 5.31 -10.59
CA SER A 118 12.35 5.69 -9.73
C SER A 118 12.99 6.94 -10.33
N ASN A 119 13.08 8.01 -9.54
CA ASN A 119 13.77 9.23 -9.97
C ASN A 119 15.15 9.28 -9.29
N PRO A 120 16.25 9.07 -10.04
CA PRO A 120 17.60 9.17 -9.48
C PRO A 120 17.92 10.59 -8.99
#